data_AF-A0A6J5K1D5-F1
#
_entry.id   AF-A0A6J5K1D5-F1
#
_cell.length_a   1.000
_cell.length_b   1.000
_cell.length_c   1.000
_cell.angle_alpha   90.00
_cell.angle_beta   90.00
_cell.angle_gamma   90.00
#
_symmetry.space_group_name_H-M   'P 1'
#
loop_
_entity.id
_entity.type
_entity.pdbx_description
1 polymer ?
#
loop_
_entity_poly.entity_id
_entity_poly.type
_entity_poly.pdbx_seq_one_letter_code
_entity_poly.pdbx_strand_id
1 'polypeptide(L)'
;MSLHARASLALGKVAVALAFAGIAVAAQADTVRVTVAHYSDATAPYFEKMARNFEKANPGTTIKIEDVNWDTLQQKLQTDISGNANADLAIVGTRWLLDFVKDDVAEPLDGYMDANFKGRFIGPFLAPGEINGKVYGLPIAASARALYYNKDLLAKAGYPDGPKTWNDVIEASKKLKAQGIAGFGLQGKEIETDVYFYYALWTNGGEVVGKDNKAAFNSAAGVKAATLYKSLIDQGLTQPGVTGYSREDVQNLFKQGRVAMMISAPFLAKQIKKEAPNLKYGIDPIPMGTTHATYAVTDSIVMFKNSKVKKSAWKFLDYLFTKEPRVEFTTTEGFLPTTKAESSDPAFNDPDTKAFVALLPTARFAPTVTGWEDTAKAVTDAMQSIYLGKAKPADALNAAAAQANKSLGH
;
A
#
# COMPACT_ATOMS: atom_id res chain seq x y z
N MET A 1 42.43 99.03 3.45
CA MET A 1 41.80 99.01 4.80
C MET A 1 40.68 97.98 4.77
N SER A 2 40.51 96.98 5.64
CA SER A 2 41.23 96.38 6.78
C SER A 2 40.52 95.03 7.01
N LEU A 3 41.20 93.90 6.90
CA LEU A 3 41.58 93.02 8.03
C LEU A 3 40.61 93.07 9.23
N HIS A 4 39.87 91.98 9.50
CA HIS A 4 40.16 91.03 10.59
C HIS A 4 39.16 89.86 10.63
N ALA A 5 39.72 88.71 11.01
CA ALA A 5 39.10 87.40 11.14
C ALA A 5 38.13 87.28 12.32
N ARG A 6 37.27 86.25 12.27
CA ARG A 6 37.09 85.31 13.40
C ARG A 6 36.42 84.01 12.91
N ALA A 7 37.19 82.94 13.02
CA ALA A 7 36.75 81.56 12.95
C ALA A 7 36.14 81.14 14.30
N SER A 8 35.09 80.32 14.26
CA SER A 8 34.71 79.43 15.36
C SER A 8 34.18 78.12 14.77
N LEU A 9 34.91 77.05 15.07
CA LEU A 9 34.58 75.65 14.81
C LEU A 9 33.29 75.24 15.54
N ALA A 10 32.46 74.44 14.88
CA ALA A 10 31.63 73.44 15.55
C ALA A 10 31.68 72.14 14.73
N LEU A 11 32.43 71.16 15.26
CA LEU A 11 32.47 69.79 14.80
C LEU A 11 31.14 69.08 15.11
N GLY A 12 30.76 68.17 14.21
CA GLY A 12 30.34 66.84 14.63
C GLY A 12 28.87 66.48 14.40
N LYS A 13 28.61 65.82 13.27
CA LYS A 13 28.12 64.42 13.19
C LYS A 13 27.72 64.12 11.74
N VAL A 14 28.68 63.70 10.92
CA VAL A 14 28.39 63.02 9.66
C VAL A 14 27.93 61.61 10.03
N ALA A 15 26.64 61.35 9.91
CA ALA A 15 26.09 60.02 9.99
C ALA A 15 26.57 59.23 8.77
N VAL A 16 27.57 58.38 8.95
CA VAL A 16 27.91 57.32 7.98
C VAL A 16 26.80 56.28 8.08
N ALA A 17 25.79 56.41 7.23
CA ALA A 17 24.85 55.34 6.96
C ALA A 17 25.61 54.22 6.25
N LEU A 18 26.05 53.23 7.02
CA LEU A 18 26.48 51.93 6.50
C LEU A 18 25.27 51.29 5.80
N ALA A 19 25.15 51.53 4.49
CA ALA A 19 24.32 50.73 3.63
C ALA A 19 24.92 49.32 3.56
N PHE A 20 24.54 48.46 4.51
CA PHE A 20 24.57 47.02 4.28
C PHE A 20 23.57 46.74 3.17
N ALA A 21 24.03 46.87 1.92
CA ALA A 21 23.38 46.26 0.77
C ALA A 21 23.48 44.75 0.99
N GLY A 22 22.51 44.21 1.73
CA GLY A 22 22.25 42.79 1.76
C GLY A 22 21.98 42.36 0.34
N ILE A 23 22.95 41.71 -0.29
CA ILE A 23 22.71 40.85 -1.43
C ILE A 23 21.88 39.70 -0.84
N ALA A 24 20.58 39.91 -0.76
CA ALA A 24 19.63 38.82 -0.67
C ALA A 24 19.80 38.07 -1.99
N VAL A 25 20.67 37.06 -1.98
CA VAL A 25 20.62 35.99 -2.97
C VAL A 25 19.17 35.54 -2.91
N ALA A 26 18.39 35.88 -3.94
CA ALA A 26 17.08 35.30 -4.12
C ALA A 26 17.33 33.80 -4.26
N ALA A 27 17.21 33.07 -3.15
CA ALA A 27 17.26 31.62 -3.17
C ALA A 27 16.22 31.20 -4.19
N GLN A 28 16.70 30.57 -5.27
CA GLN A 28 15.82 30.07 -6.32
C GLN A 28 14.80 29.17 -5.64
N ALA A 29 13.52 29.54 -5.75
CA ALA A 29 12.45 28.81 -5.08
C ALA A 29 12.30 27.44 -5.77
N ASP A 30 12.67 26.37 -5.08
CA ASP A 30 12.48 25.01 -5.56
C ASP A 30 11.00 24.64 -5.42
N THR A 31 10.40 24.11 -6.49
CA THR A 31 9.07 23.49 -6.42
C THR A 31 9.23 21.98 -6.56
N VAL A 32 8.90 21.23 -5.51
CA VAL A 32 8.85 19.76 -5.51
C VAL A 32 7.41 19.32 -5.82
N ARG A 33 7.21 18.59 -6.91
CA ARG A 33 5.92 17.98 -7.26
C ARG A 33 5.85 16.57 -6.68
N VAL A 34 4.74 16.24 -6.04
CA VAL A 34 4.52 14.95 -5.38
C VAL A 34 3.17 14.39 -5.81
N THR A 35 3.18 13.25 -6.48
CA THR A 35 1.95 12.50 -6.76
C THR A 35 1.72 11.51 -5.62
N VAL A 36 0.59 11.61 -4.93
CA VAL A 36 0.21 10.71 -3.84
C VAL A 36 -0.92 9.81 -4.30
N ALA A 37 -0.96 8.61 -3.74
CA ALA A 37 -1.98 7.64 -4.05
C ALA A 37 -3.14 7.78 -3.07
N HIS A 38 -4.35 7.96 -3.60
CA HIS A 38 -5.54 8.17 -2.78
C HIS A 38 -5.89 6.89 -2.01
N TYR A 39 -5.80 6.94 -0.68
CA TYR A 39 -6.22 5.86 0.21
C TYR A 39 -7.57 6.15 0.87
N SER A 40 -7.83 7.41 1.17
CA SER A 40 -9.08 7.92 1.71
C SER A 40 -9.20 9.43 1.52
N ASP A 41 -10.36 10.01 1.84
CA ASP A 41 -10.58 11.46 1.86
C ASP A 41 -9.60 12.21 2.78
N ALA A 42 -8.87 11.52 3.66
CA ALA A 42 -7.88 12.11 4.54
C ALA A 42 -6.47 12.19 3.91
N THR A 43 -6.23 11.52 2.78
CA THR A 43 -4.90 11.42 2.14
C THR A 43 -4.36 12.79 1.71
N ALA A 44 -5.08 13.52 0.85
CA ALA A 44 -4.65 14.85 0.42
C ALA A 44 -4.50 15.84 1.60
N PRO A 45 -5.48 15.98 2.52
CA PRO A 45 -5.33 16.83 3.70
C PRO A 45 -4.09 16.54 4.55
N TYR A 46 -3.74 15.25 4.71
CA TYR A 46 -2.53 14.84 5.41
C TYR A 46 -1.27 15.34 4.69
N PHE A 47 -1.11 15.05 3.40
CA PHE A 47 0.08 15.42 2.65
C PHE A 47 0.23 16.93 2.49
N GLU A 48 -0.88 17.66 2.32
CA GLU A 48 -0.88 19.12 2.31
C GLU A 48 -0.48 19.72 3.67
N LYS A 49 -0.90 19.09 4.79
CA LYS A 49 -0.44 19.51 6.12
C LYS A 49 1.06 19.29 6.28
N MET A 50 1.58 18.14 5.84
CA MET A 50 3.02 17.84 5.87
C MET A 50 3.80 18.81 4.99
N ALA A 51 3.30 19.12 3.79
CA ALA A 51 3.85 20.15 2.90
C ALA A 51 3.95 21.51 3.62
N ARG A 52 2.83 22.03 4.16
CA ARG A 52 2.82 23.33 4.87
C ARG A 52 3.78 23.38 6.05
N ASN A 53 3.91 22.29 6.81
CA ASN A 53 4.83 22.21 7.95
C ASN A 53 6.29 22.21 7.49
N PHE A 54 6.59 21.46 6.44
CA PHE A 54 7.92 21.41 5.84
C PHE A 54 8.35 22.76 5.25
N GLU A 55 7.47 23.43 4.50
CA GLU A 55 7.72 24.72 3.87
C GLU A 55 8.03 25.82 4.91
N LYS A 56 7.34 25.83 6.05
CA LYS A 56 7.63 26.76 7.16
C LYS A 56 9.05 26.60 7.70
N ALA A 57 9.55 25.37 7.75
CA ALA A 57 10.91 25.06 8.22
C ALA A 57 11.98 25.18 7.13
N ASN A 58 11.58 25.24 5.85
CA ASN A 58 12.47 25.25 4.69
C ASN A 58 12.07 26.38 3.72
N PRO A 59 12.33 27.66 4.08
CA PRO A 59 12.00 28.78 3.22
C PRO A 59 12.70 28.66 1.86
N GLY A 60 11.97 28.99 0.79
CA GLY A 60 12.44 28.83 -0.59
C GLY A 60 12.18 27.44 -1.19
N THR A 61 11.41 26.58 -0.52
CA THR A 61 10.85 25.35 -1.11
C THR A 61 9.33 25.39 -1.09
N THR A 62 8.70 24.94 -2.17
CA THR A 62 7.25 24.74 -2.30
C THR A 62 6.98 23.29 -2.64
N ILE A 63 6.01 22.66 -1.97
CA ILE A 63 5.59 21.29 -2.20
C ILE A 63 4.20 21.32 -2.84
N LYS A 64 4.06 20.69 -4.01
CA LYS A 64 2.77 20.56 -4.70
C LYS A 64 2.31 19.10 -4.67
N ILE A 65 1.19 18.86 -4.00
CA ILE A 65 0.58 17.53 -3.90
C ILE A 65 -0.46 17.36 -5.01
N GLU A 66 -0.39 16.24 -5.72
CA GLU A 66 -1.43 15.76 -6.63
C GLU A 66 -1.96 14.43 -6.08
N ASP A 67 -3.22 14.38 -5.67
CA ASP A 67 -3.86 13.16 -5.17
C ASP A 67 -4.57 12.43 -6.32
N VAL A 68 -4.23 11.16 -6.51
CA VAL A 68 -4.66 10.35 -7.65
C VAL A 68 -5.23 9.03 -7.18
N ASN A 69 -6.41 8.67 -7.68
CA ASN A 69 -7.05 7.40 -7.37
C ASN A 69 -6.14 6.22 -7.75
N TRP A 70 -5.93 5.30 -6.80
CA TRP A 70 -5.13 4.08 -6.93
C TRP A 70 -5.40 3.32 -8.24
N ASP A 71 -6.68 3.22 -8.63
CA ASP A 71 -7.13 2.45 -9.79
C ASP A 71 -6.61 3.01 -11.12
N THR A 72 -6.30 4.31 -11.15
CA THR A 72 -5.83 5.03 -12.34
C THR A 72 -4.37 5.47 -12.24
N LEU A 73 -3.76 5.33 -11.05
CA LEU A 73 -2.45 5.86 -10.73
C LEU A 73 -1.35 5.28 -11.63
N GLN A 74 -1.33 3.97 -11.84
CA GLN A 74 -0.29 3.33 -12.64
C GLN A 74 -0.28 3.85 -14.09
N GLN A 75 -1.45 3.89 -14.72
CA GLN A 75 -1.61 4.36 -16.10
C GLN A 75 -1.20 5.83 -16.23
N LYS A 76 -1.58 6.67 -15.26
CA LYS A 76 -1.15 8.07 -15.22
C LYS A 76 0.37 8.19 -15.10
N LEU A 77 0.99 7.47 -14.17
CA LEU A 77 2.45 7.51 -14.00
C LEU A 77 3.17 7.06 -15.28
N GLN A 78 2.72 6.00 -15.94
CA GLN A 78 3.28 5.54 -17.22
C GLN A 78 3.19 6.62 -18.31
N THR A 79 2.04 7.30 -18.40
CA THR A 79 1.83 8.40 -19.35
C THR A 79 2.76 9.58 -19.05
N ASP A 80 2.84 9.98 -17.79
CA ASP A 80 3.66 11.11 -17.34
C ASP A 80 5.15 10.83 -17.51
N ILE A 81 5.61 9.61 -17.23
CA ILE A 81 7.00 9.17 -17.42
C ILE A 81 7.35 9.17 -18.91
N SER A 82 6.49 8.60 -19.77
CA SER A 82 6.71 8.57 -21.22
C SER A 82 6.75 9.97 -21.83
N GLY A 83 5.97 10.90 -21.29
CA GLY A 83 5.98 12.31 -21.66
C GLY A 83 7.08 13.15 -21.00
N ASN A 84 7.91 12.55 -20.14
CA ASN A 84 8.92 13.25 -19.32
C ASN A 84 8.32 14.42 -18.50
N ALA A 85 7.08 14.26 -18.06
CA ALA A 85 6.28 15.24 -17.32
C ALA A 85 5.96 14.79 -15.88
N ASN A 86 6.37 13.59 -15.48
CA ASN A 86 6.18 13.01 -14.14
C ASN A 86 6.63 13.95 -13.02
N ALA A 87 6.02 13.76 -11.84
CA ALA A 87 6.38 14.45 -10.61
C ALA A 87 7.83 14.14 -10.16
N ASP A 88 8.32 14.86 -9.16
CA ASP A 88 9.65 14.60 -8.57
C ASP A 88 9.61 13.37 -7.65
N LEU A 89 8.52 13.24 -6.90
CA LEU A 89 8.22 12.12 -6.03
C LEU A 89 6.87 11.50 -6.41
N ALA A 90 6.73 10.18 -6.25
CA ALA A 90 5.43 9.53 -6.32
C ALA A 90 5.29 8.39 -5.32
N ILE A 91 4.09 8.22 -4.76
CA ILE A 91 3.69 6.96 -4.13
C ILE A 91 3.35 5.97 -5.24
N VAL A 92 3.88 4.75 -5.13
CA VAL A 92 3.73 3.68 -6.11
C VAL A 92 3.48 2.36 -5.40
N GLY A 93 2.79 1.44 -6.07
CA GLY A 93 2.83 0.04 -5.65
C GLY A 93 4.27 -0.45 -5.74
N THR A 94 4.84 -0.99 -4.66
CA THR A 94 6.28 -1.34 -4.64
C THR A 94 6.64 -2.35 -5.72
N ARG A 95 5.67 -3.18 -6.15
CA ARG A 95 5.79 -4.12 -7.27
C ARG A 95 6.13 -3.46 -8.62
N TRP A 96 5.81 -2.19 -8.83
CA TRP A 96 6.11 -1.44 -10.06
C TRP A 96 7.57 -1.01 -10.15
N LEU A 97 8.30 -1.03 -9.03
CA LEU A 97 9.69 -0.56 -8.97
C LEU A 97 10.62 -1.32 -9.92
N LEU A 98 10.39 -2.61 -10.15
CA LEU A 98 11.25 -3.37 -11.06
C LEU A 98 11.24 -2.80 -12.47
N ASP A 99 10.05 -2.51 -13.00
CA ASP A 99 9.92 -1.93 -14.33
C ASP A 99 10.48 -0.50 -14.34
N PHE A 100 10.27 0.30 -13.29
CA PHE A 100 10.85 1.64 -13.19
C PHE A 100 12.38 1.66 -13.13
N VAL A 101 12.99 0.63 -12.52
CA VAL A 101 14.45 0.46 -12.51
C VAL A 101 14.96 -0.03 -13.87
N LYS A 102 14.21 -0.92 -14.54
CA LYS A 102 14.56 -1.40 -15.90
C LYS A 102 14.49 -0.28 -16.93
N ASP A 103 13.49 0.58 -16.83
CA ASP A 103 13.28 1.74 -17.71
C ASP A 103 14.21 2.91 -17.35
N ASP A 104 15.05 2.76 -16.32
CA ASP A 104 16.01 3.77 -15.85
C ASP A 104 15.37 5.10 -15.40
N VAL A 105 14.14 5.03 -14.86
CA VAL A 105 13.38 6.21 -14.44
C VAL A 105 13.37 6.44 -12.93
N ALA A 106 13.67 5.42 -12.12
CA ALA A 106 13.79 5.55 -10.65
C ALA A 106 15.20 5.97 -10.22
N GLU A 107 15.29 6.96 -9.32
CA GLU A 107 16.54 7.39 -8.70
C GLU A 107 16.95 6.42 -7.58
N PRO A 108 18.20 5.92 -7.55
CA PRO A 108 18.71 5.17 -6.39
C PRO A 108 18.91 6.13 -5.21
N LEU A 109 18.35 5.77 -4.05
CA LEU A 109 18.30 6.62 -2.87
C LEU A 109 19.52 6.47 -1.95
N ASP A 110 20.37 5.47 -2.20
CA ASP A 110 21.54 5.14 -1.37
C ASP A 110 22.51 6.33 -1.18
N GLY A 111 22.62 7.21 -2.18
CA GLY A 111 23.46 8.42 -2.10
C GLY A 111 22.94 9.51 -1.16
N TYR A 112 21.68 9.40 -0.71
CA TYR A 112 21.04 10.38 0.16
C TYR A 112 20.80 9.85 1.58
N MET A 113 20.71 8.52 1.74
CA MET A 113 20.50 7.88 3.04
C MET A 113 21.80 7.44 3.69
N ASP A 114 21.97 7.76 4.98
CA ASP A 114 23.00 7.15 5.80
C ASP A 114 22.50 5.84 6.44
N ALA A 115 23.40 5.13 7.12
CA ALA A 115 23.06 3.90 7.83
C ALA A 115 21.99 4.13 8.93
N ASN A 116 21.97 5.32 9.54
CA ASN A 116 20.98 5.68 10.56
C ASN A 116 19.58 5.77 9.96
N PHE A 117 19.45 6.44 8.80
CA PHE A 117 18.20 6.55 8.07
C PHE A 117 17.69 5.18 7.63
N LYS A 118 18.55 4.38 6.98
CA LYS A 118 18.19 3.00 6.58
C LYS A 118 17.79 2.15 7.78
N GLY A 119 18.46 2.33 8.93
CA GLY A 119 18.16 1.64 10.18
C GLY A 119 16.81 1.98 10.82
N ARG A 120 16.09 3.01 10.35
CA ARG A 120 14.76 3.39 10.85
C ARG A 120 13.68 2.39 10.44
N PHE A 121 13.82 1.72 9.30
CA PHE A 121 12.78 0.87 8.71
C PHE A 121 12.69 -0.51 9.36
N ILE A 122 11.50 -1.09 9.29
CA ILE A 122 11.28 -2.52 9.56
C ILE A 122 11.74 -3.30 8.33
N GLY A 123 12.71 -4.20 8.52
CA GLY A 123 13.43 -4.90 7.44
C GLY A 123 12.51 -5.53 6.38
N PRO A 124 11.52 -6.36 6.76
CA PRO A 124 10.58 -6.95 5.81
C PRO A 124 9.80 -5.96 4.93
N PHE A 125 9.61 -4.72 5.37
CA PHE A 125 8.92 -3.69 4.57
C PHE A 125 9.86 -2.86 3.70
N LEU A 126 11.15 -2.74 4.06
CA LEU A 126 12.14 -2.07 3.22
C LEU A 126 12.62 -2.98 2.07
N ALA A 127 12.77 -4.28 2.33
CA ALA A 127 13.36 -5.23 1.38
C ALA A 127 12.70 -5.22 -0.03
N PRO A 128 11.37 -5.11 -0.17
CA PRO A 128 10.75 -5.02 -1.50
C PRO A 128 11.11 -3.75 -2.28
N GLY A 129 11.54 -2.68 -1.60
CA GLY A 129 12.04 -1.44 -2.20
C GLY A 129 13.50 -1.51 -2.66
N GLU A 130 14.18 -2.64 -2.42
CA GLU A 130 15.57 -2.89 -2.82
C GLU A 130 15.64 -3.72 -4.11
N ILE A 131 16.31 -3.18 -5.14
CA ILE A 131 16.52 -3.86 -6.42
C ILE A 131 18.01 -3.84 -6.74
N ASN A 132 18.58 -5.01 -7.01
CA ASN A 132 20.01 -5.18 -7.32
C ASN A 132 20.94 -4.52 -6.27
N GLY A 133 20.57 -4.62 -4.98
CA GLY A 133 21.35 -4.09 -3.86
C GLY A 133 21.25 -2.57 -3.64
N LYS A 134 20.36 -1.87 -4.35
CA LYS A 134 20.10 -0.43 -4.19
C LYS A 134 18.67 -0.18 -3.76
N VAL A 135 18.46 0.84 -2.92
CA VAL A 135 17.12 1.24 -2.46
C VAL A 135 16.53 2.23 -3.45
N TYR A 136 15.37 1.91 -4.04
CA TYR A 136 14.65 2.80 -4.97
C TYR A 136 13.32 3.32 -4.41
N GLY A 137 12.78 2.64 -3.40
CA GLY A 137 11.52 3.03 -2.76
C GLY A 137 11.61 2.95 -1.24
N LEU A 138 11.06 3.96 -0.56
CA LEU A 138 10.91 3.95 0.88
C LEU A 138 9.47 3.54 1.24
N PRO A 139 9.25 2.54 2.12
CA PRO A 139 7.91 2.02 2.38
C PRO A 139 7.05 3.04 3.14
N ILE A 140 6.08 3.64 2.46
CA ILE A 140 5.18 4.65 3.03
C ILE A 140 3.93 4.02 3.64
N ALA A 141 3.43 2.93 3.05
CA ALA A 141 2.30 2.17 3.55
C ALA A 141 2.64 0.68 3.56
N ALA A 142 2.17 -0.02 4.59
CA ALA A 142 2.27 -1.47 4.67
C ALA A 142 0.97 -2.07 5.18
N SER A 143 0.61 -3.23 4.64
CA SER A 143 -0.52 -4.01 5.13
C SER A 143 -0.23 -5.50 5.00
N ALA A 144 -0.93 -6.31 5.80
CA ALA A 144 -1.08 -7.73 5.58
C ALA A 144 -2.57 -8.05 5.38
N ARG A 145 -2.90 -9.28 5.03
CA ARG A 145 -4.29 -9.73 4.88
C ARG A 145 -4.63 -10.75 5.96
N ALA A 146 -5.76 -10.54 6.61
CA ALA A 146 -6.22 -11.36 7.72
C ALA A 146 -7.69 -11.73 7.54
N LEU A 147 -8.09 -12.84 8.15
CA LEU A 147 -9.48 -13.21 8.25
C LEU A 147 -10.17 -12.33 9.30
N TYR A 148 -11.15 -11.54 8.86
CA TYR A 148 -12.14 -10.93 9.74
C TYR A 148 -13.32 -11.87 9.88
N TYR A 149 -13.82 -12.04 11.12
CA TYR A 149 -15.02 -12.82 11.38
C TYR A 149 -15.93 -12.14 12.39
N ASN A 150 -17.24 -12.29 12.22
CA ASN A 150 -18.26 -11.81 13.16
C ASN A 150 -18.40 -12.80 14.32
N LYS A 151 -17.99 -12.40 15.53
CA LYS A 151 -17.91 -13.28 16.69
C LYS A 151 -19.26 -13.88 17.07
N ASP A 152 -20.33 -13.09 17.01
CA ASP A 152 -21.66 -13.55 17.41
C ASP A 152 -22.23 -14.56 16.40
N LEU A 153 -21.98 -14.36 15.10
CA LEU A 153 -22.38 -15.31 14.05
C LEU A 153 -21.56 -16.61 14.12
N LEU A 154 -20.24 -16.50 14.29
CA LEU A 154 -19.37 -17.68 14.32
C LEU A 154 -19.55 -18.50 15.60
N ALA A 155 -19.85 -17.87 16.75
CA ALA A 155 -20.24 -18.58 17.96
C ALA A 155 -21.49 -19.45 17.73
N LYS A 156 -22.51 -18.94 17.04
CA LYS A 156 -23.72 -19.71 16.66
C LYS A 156 -23.41 -20.86 15.70
N ALA A 157 -22.37 -20.73 14.89
CA ALA A 157 -21.89 -21.78 13.99
C ALA A 157 -20.97 -22.81 14.69
N GLY A 158 -20.65 -22.62 15.97
CA GLY A 158 -19.77 -23.49 16.75
C GLY A 158 -18.27 -23.16 16.62
N TYR A 159 -17.93 -21.95 16.18
CA TYR A 159 -16.56 -21.46 15.98
C TYR A 159 -16.32 -20.14 16.76
N PRO A 160 -16.51 -20.10 18.09
CA PRO A 160 -16.43 -18.86 18.87
C PRO A 160 -15.07 -18.13 18.73
N ASP A 161 -13.99 -18.88 18.50
CA ASP A 161 -12.63 -18.37 18.33
C ASP A 161 -12.20 -18.27 16.86
N GLY A 162 -13.15 -18.27 15.93
CA GLY A 162 -12.89 -18.20 14.49
C GLY A 162 -12.46 -19.54 13.85
N PRO A 163 -12.68 -19.73 12.54
CA PRO A 163 -12.23 -20.92 11.81
C PRO A 163 -10.71 -20.92 11.62
N LYS A 164 -10.06 -22.09 11.70
CA LYS A 164 -8.59 -22.19 11.56
C LYS A 164 -8.16 -22.75 10.21
N THR A 165 -9.03 -23.49 9.55
CA THR A 165 -8.78 -24.12 8.24
C THR A 165 -9.84 -23.73 7.21
N TRP A 166 -9.54 -23.88 5.93
CA TRP A 166 -10.55 -23.69 4.88
C TRP A 166 -11.75 -24.64 5.01
N ASN A 167 -11.55 -25.83 5.60
CA ASN A 167 -12.66 -26.74 5.90
C ASN A 167 -13.56 -26.17 7.00
N ASP A 168 -13.00 -25.55 8.04
CA ASP A 168 -13.78 -24.87 9.07
C ASP A 168 -14.61 -23.73 8.49
N VAL A 169 -14.05 -22.97 7.54
CA VAL A 169 -14.79 -21.92 6.81
C VAL A 169 -16.00 -22.51 6.09
N ILE A 170 -15.83 -23.63 5.36
CA ILE A 170 -16.92 -24.30 4.65
C ILE A 170 -18.00 -24.76 5.63
N GLU A 171 -17.62 -25.45 6.71
CA GLU A 171 -18.57 -26.00 7.69
C GLU A 171 -19.29 -24.91 8.48
N ALA A 172 -18.60 -23.85 8.90
CA ALA A 172 -19.21 -22.67 9.48
C ALA A 172 -20.21 -22.03 8.51
N SER A 173 -19.82 -21.87 7.25
CA SER A 173 -20.65 -21.26 6.22
C SER A 173 -21.92 -22.05 5.95
N LYS A 174 -21.86 -23.39 5.92
CA LYS A 174 -23.03 -24.25 5.74
C LYS A 174 -24.07 -24.05 6.85
N LYS A 175 -23.61 -23.94 8.10
CA LYS A 175 -24.49 -23.68 9.26
C LYS A 175 -25.12 -22.29 9.21
N LEU A 176 -24.37 -21.29 8.75
CA LEU A 176 -24.84 -19.90 8.63
C LEU A 176 -25.80 -19.68 7.47
N LYS A 177 -25.61 -20.40 6.36
CA LYS A 177 -26.52 -20.37 5.20
C LYS A 177 -27.95 -20.70 5.59
N ALA A 178 -28.16 -21.64 6.52
CA ALA A 178 -29.48 -21.99 7.03
C ALA A 178 -30.20 -20.83 7.74
N GLN A 179 -29.47 -19.77 8.11
CA GLN A 179 -29.97 -18.56 8.75
C GLN A 179 -30.07 -17.38 7.76
N GLY A 180 -29.90 -17.62 6.46
CA GLY A 180 -29.92 -16.57 5.43
C GLY A 180 -28.67 -15.69 5.41
N ILE A 181 -27.60 -16.10 6.09
CA ILE A 181 -26.32 -15.38 6.16
C ILE A 181 -25.33 -16.00 5.19
N ALA A 182 -24.66 -15.18 4.39
CA ALA A 182 -23.51 -15.63 3.61
C ALA A 182 -22.33 -15.90 4.56
N GLY A 183 -21.82 -17.13 4.53
CA GLY A 183 -20.72 -17.51 5.42
C GLY A 183 -19.43 -16.78 5.09
N PHE A 184 -19.07 -16.69 3.80
CA PHE A 184 -17.81 -16.11 3.36
C PHE A 184 -18.00 -15.02 2.28
N GLY A 185 -17.43 -13.85 2.52
CA GLY A 185 -17.44 -12.71 1.61
C GLY A 185 -16.35 -12.82 0.56
N LEU A 186 -16.76 -12.92 -0.71
CA LEU A 186 -15.85 -13.09 -1.84
C LEU A 186 -15.99 -11.96 -2.86
N GLN A 187 -15.00 -11.10 -3.01
CA GLN A 187 -14.98 -10.12 -4.09
C GLN A 187 -14.55 -10.77 -5.41
N GLY A 188 -15.06 -10.26 -6.53
CA GLY A 188 -14.73 -10.79 -7.85
C GLY A 188 -14.88 -9.80 -9.01
N LYS A 189 -15.14 -8.52 -8.73
CA LYS A 189 -15.40 -7.52 -9.77
C LYS A 189 -14.14 -7.10 -10.50
N GLU A 190 -13.08 -6.75 -9.79
CA GLU A 190 -11.84 -6.20 -10.36
C GLU A 190 -10.64 -6.48 -9.42
N ILE A 191 -10.08 -5.43 -8.79
CA ILE A 191 -8.88 -5.46 -7.94
C ILE A 191 -8.99 -6.50 -6.83
N GLU A 192 -7.87 -7.16 -6.55
CA GLU A 192 -7.70 -8.18 -5.51
C GLU A 192 -8.52 -9.48 -5.75
N THR A 193 -9.16 -9.66 -6.92
CA THR A 193 -9.75 -10.95 -7.30
C THR A 193 -8.67 -12.03 -7.40
N ASP A 194 -7.54 -11.69 -8.02
CA ASP A 194 -6.32 -12.50 -8.06
C ASP A 194 -5.73 -12.71 -6.66
N VAL A 195 -5.72 -11.66 -5.84
CA VAL A 195 -5.17 -11.72 -4.47
C VAL A 195 -5.99 -12.66 -3.58
N TYR A 196 -7.32 -12.68 -3.72
CA TYR A 196 -8.16 -13.68 -3.06
C TYR A 196 -7.75 -15.10 -3.44
N PHE A 197 -7.51 -15.35 -4.73
CA PHE A 197 -6.99 -16.63 -5.17
C PHE A 197 -5.62 -16.96 -4.56
N TYR A 198 -4.71 -15.99 -4.45
CA TYR A 198 -3.38 -16.18 -3.85
C TYR A 198 -3.44 -16.64 -2.38
N TYR A 199 -4.43 -16.19 -1.60
CA TYR A 199 -4.59 -16.64 -0.21
C TYR A 199 -4.73 -18.15 -0.11
N ALA A 200 -5.63 -18.74 -0.89
CA ALA A 200 -5.83 -20.19 -0.90
C ALA A 200 -4.67 -20.91 -1.61
N LEU A 201 -4.09 -20.32 -2.66
CA LEU A 201 -2.92 -20.88 -3.35
C LEU A 201 -1.75 -21.06 -2.39
N TRP A 202 -1.37 -20.00 -1.68
CA TRP A 202 -0.20 -19.98 -0.81
C TRP A 202 -0.41 -20.78 0.47
N THR A 203 -1.61 -20.74 1.06
CA THR A 203 -1.93 -21.59 2.21
C THR A 203 -1.97 -23.08 1.83
N ASN A 204 -2.07 -23.43 0.55
CA ASN A 204 -1.89 -24.80 0.04
C ASN A 204 -0.47 -25.08 -0.50
N GLY A 205 0.49 -24.18 -0.29
CA GLY A 205 1.89 -24.35 -0.68
C GLY A 205 2.18 -24.13 -2.17
N GLY A 206 1.27 -23.51 -2.91
CA GLY A 206 1.49 -23.12 -4.29
C GLY A 206 2.29 -21.82 -4.43
N GLU A 207 2.67 -21.51 -5.67
CA GLU A 207 3.43 -20.32 -6.05
C GLU A 207 2.71 -19.61 -7.21
N VAL A 208 2.79 -18.28 -7.29
CA VAL A 208 2.25 -17.55 -8.46
C VAL A 208 3.21 -17.66 -9.62
N VAL A 209 4.49 -17.38 -9.34
CA VAL A 209 5.60 -17.47 -10.28
C VAL A 209 6.66 -18.39 -9.67
N GLY A 210 7.14 -19.35 -10.45
CA GLY A 210 8.17 -20.30 -10.04
C GLY A 210 9.57 -19.68 -10.00
N LYS A 211 10.55 -20.43 -9.49
CA LYS A 211 11.96 -20.01 -9.44
C LYS A 211 12.59 -19.83 -10.82
N ASP A 212 11.97 -20.38 -11.86
CA ASP A 212 12.34 -20.27 -13.26
C ASP A 212 11.69 -19.04 -13.95
N ASN A 213 11.06 -18.14 -13.18
CA ASN A 213 10.31 -16.98 -13.64
C ASN A 213 9.10 -17.29 -14.53
N LYS A 214 8.60 -18.55 -14.52
CA LYS A 214 7.37 -18.94 -15.22
C LYS A 214 6.16 -18.95 -14.29
N ALA A 215 4.97 -18.80 -14.86
CA ALA A 215 3.72 -18.99 -14.14
C ALA A 215 3.67 -20.39 -13.48
N ALA A 216 3.38 -20.43 -12.19
CA ALA A 216 3.27 -21.64 -11.38
C ALA A 216 1.89 -21.82 -10.72
N PHE A 217 1.01 -20.82 -10.88
CA PHE A 217 -0.32 -20.82 -10.27
C PHE A 217 -1.28 -21.85 -10.85
N ASN A 218 -0.98 -22.48 -11.99
CA ASN A 218 -1.76 -23.58 -12.58
C ASN A 218 -1.35 -24.96 -12.05
N SER A 219 -0.52 -25.01 -11.00
CA SER A 219 -0.18 -26.24 -10.28
C SER A 219 -1.39 -26.90 -9.60
N ALA A 220 -1.22 -28.12 -9.08
CA ALA A 220 -2.25 -28.81 -8.32
C ALA A 220 -2.76 -27.99 -7.10
N ALA A 221 -1.87 -27.24 -6.45
CA ALA A 221 -2.24 -26.32 -5.36
C ALA A 221 -3.16 -25.19 -5.86
N GLY A 222 -2.87 -24.63 -7.05
CA GLY A 222 -3.71 -23.61 -7.66
C GLY A 222 -5.07 -24.14 -8.13
N VAL A 223 -5.12 -25.32 -8.74
CA VAL A 223 -6.39 -25.95 -9.10
C VAL A 223 -7.24 -26.20 -7.85
N LYS A 224 -6.63 -26.64 -6.75
CA LYS A 224 -7.30 -26.81 -5.45
C LYS A 224 -7.84 -25.49 -4.90
N ALA A 225 -7.04 -24.43 -4.94
CA ALA A 225 -7.44 -23.08 -4.50
C ALA A 225 -8.61 -22.51 -5.31
N ALA A 226 -8.56 -22.60 -6.63
CA ALA A 226 -9.64 -22.15 -7.49
C ALA A 226 -10.92 -22.99 -7.31
N THR A 227 -10.77 -24.31 -7.13
CA THR A 227 -11.89 -25.22 -6.85
C THR A 227 -12.55 -24.91 -5.51
N LEU A 228 -11.77 -24.56 -4.48
CA LEU A 228 -12.29 -24.13 -3.18
C LEU A 228 -13.26 -22.95 -3.33
N TYR A 229 -12.82 -21.85 -3.96
CA TYR A 229 -13.68 -20.67 -4.14
C TYR A 229 -14.90 -20.97 -5.01
N LYS A 230 -14.73 -21.73 -6.09
CA LYS A 230 -15.87 -22.18 -6.91
C LYS A 230 -16.87 -22.99 -6.10
N SER A 231 -16.40 -23.88 -5.22
CA SER A 231 -17.27 -24.70 -4.38
C SER A 231 -18.06 -23.87 -3.36
N LEU A 232 -17.48 -22.79 -2.82
CA LEU A 232 -18.17 -21.87 -1.92
C LEU A 232 -19.31 -21.16 -2.67
N ILE A 233 -19.06 -20.73 -3.91
CA ILE A 233 -20.07 -20.09 -4.77
C ILE A 233 -21.19 -21.08 -5.11
N ASP A 234 -20.85 -22.27 -5.60
CA ASP A 234 -21.83 -23.27 -6.07
C ASP A 234 -22.72 -23.80 -4.94
N GLN A 235 -22.16 -23.91 -3.73
CA GLN A 235 -22.91 -24.28 -2.55
C GLN A 235 -23.71 -23.11 -1.95
N GLY A 236 -23.64 -21.91 -2.53
CA GLY A 236 -24.32 -20.71 -2.03
C GLY A 236 -23.84 -20.30 -0.65
N LEU A 237 -22.55 -20.47 -0.37
CA LEU A 237 -21.90 -20.13 0.90
C LEU A 237 -21.32 -18.71 0.89
N THR A 238 -21.34 -18.06 -0.27
CA THR A 238 -20.97 -16.65 -0.46
C THR A 238 -22.21 -15.78 -0.65
N GLN A 239 -22.02 -14.46 -0.69
CA GLN A 239 -23.04 -13.57 -1.24
C GLN A 239 -23.24 -13.87 -2.75
N PRO A 240 -24.46 -13.74 -3.29
CA PRO A 240 -24.75 -14.02 -4.70
C PRO A 240 -24.08 -13.00 -5.63
N GLY A 241 -23.70 -13.43 -6.84
CA GLY A 241 -23.17 -12.53 -7.86
C GLY A 241 -21.81 -11.93 -7.52
N VAL A 242 -20.89 -12.73 -6.94
CA VAL A 242 -19.58 -12.28 -6.42
C VAL A 242 -18.78 -11.41 -7.38
N THR A 243 -18.90 -11.61 -8.69
CA THR A 243 -18.22 -10.81 -9.73
C THR A 243 -18.78 -9.40 -9.91
N GLY A 244 -19.87 -9.05 -9.21
CA GLY A 244 -20.41 -7.68 -9.15
C GLY A 244 -19.94 -6.89 -7.93
N TYR A 245 -19.20 -7.51 -7.01
CA TYR A 245 -18.78 -6.90 -5.74
C TYR A 245 -17.29 -6.57 -5.75
N SER A 246 -16.98 -5.32 -5.43
CA SER A 246 -15.63 -4.86 -5.10
C SER A 246 -15.25 -5.25 -3.66
N ARG A 247 -13.98 -4.99 -3.29
CA ARG A 247 -13.51 -5.10 -1.91
C ARG A 247 -14.38 -4.30 -0.94
N GLU A 248 -14.65 -3.05 -1.28
CA GLU A 248 -15.42 -2.14 -0.43
C GLU A 248 -16.86 -2.62 -0.26
N ASP A 249 -17.49 -3.12 -1.33
CA ASP A 249 -18.84 -3.65 -1.24
C ASP A 249 -18.92 -4.84 -0.26
N VAL A 250 -17.94 -5.75 -0.29
CA VAL A 250 -17.88 -6.89 0.64
C VAL A 250 -17.60 -6.43 2.08
N GLN A 251 -16.75 -5.42 2.28
CA GLN A 251 -16.52 -4.79 3.60
C GLN A 251 -17.81 -4.18 4.15
N ASN A 252 -18.61 -3.53 3.30
CA ASN A 252 -19.91 -2.99 3.68
C ASN A 252 -20.90 -4.10 4.07
N LEU A 253 -20.93 -5.23 3.34
CA LEU A 253 -21.74 -6.39 3.72
C LEU A 253 -21.33 -6.98 5.07
N PHE A 254 -20.03 -7.05 5.36
CA PHE A 254 -19.52 -7.53 6.65
C PHE A 254 -19.92 -6.59 7.80
N LYS A 255 -19.74 -5.27 7.63
CA LYS A 255 -20.19 -4.24 8.59
C LYS A 255 -21.70 -4.32 8.89
N GLN A 256 -22.50 -4.68 7.88
CA GLN A 256 -23.95 -4.90 8.00
C GLN A 256 -24.33 -6.28 8.59
N GLY A 257 -23.36 -7.15 8.87
CA GLY A 257 -23.61 -8.51 9.36
C GLY A 257 -24.23 -9.45 8.33
N ARG A 258 -24.23 -9.09 7.04
CA ARG A 258 -24.78 -9.92 5.94
C ARG A 258 -23.80 -11.00 5.48
N VAL A 259 -22.53 -10.82 5.78
CA VAL A 259 -21.45 -11.79 5.59
C VAL A 259 -20.78 -12.04 6.94
N ALA A 260 -20.52 -13.29 7.27
CA ALA A 260 -19.96 -13.67 8.57
C ALA A 260 -18.42 -13.64 8.62
N MET A 261 -17.75 -13.90 7.50
CA MET A 261 -16.29 -13.97 7.38
C MET A 261 -15.84 -13.29 6.10
N MET A 262 -14.72 -12.57 6.12
CA MET A 262 -14.06 -12.08 4.91
C MET A 262 -12.57 -11.90 5.14
N ILE A 263 -11.76 -11.86 4.09
CA ILE A 263 -10.34 -11.54 4.21
C ILE A 263 -10.15 -10.07 3.82
N SER A 264 -9.47 -9.31 4.69
CA SER A 264 -9.30 -7.87 4.48
C SER A 264 -7.99 -7.37 5.11
N ALA A 265 -7.79 -6.06 5.01
CA ALA A 265 -6.62 -5.33 5.46
C ALA A 265 -6.86 -4.60 6.80
N PRO A 266 -5.80 -4.08 7.46
CA PRO A 266 -5.90 -3.44 8.78
C PRO A 266 -6.85 -2.24 8.85
N PHE A 267 -6.94 -1.45 7.78
CA PHE A 267 -7.80 -0.26 7.73
C PHE A 267 -9.29 -0.58 7.97
N LEU A 268 -9.74 -1.83 7.71
CA LEU A 268 -11.11 -2.25 7.98
C LEU A 268 -11.45 -2.17 9.48
N ALA A 269 -10.50 -2.43 10.38
CA ALA A 269 -10.73 -2.32 11.82
C ALA A 269 -11.15 -0.89 12.22
N LYS A 270 -10.48 0.12 11.65
CA LYS A 270 -10.82 1.53 11.86
C LYS A 270 -12.21 1.86 11.28
N GLN A 271 -12.51 1.37 10.09
CA GLN A 271 -13.83 1.55 9.46
C GLN A 271 -14.94 0.93 10.31
N ILE A 272 -14.76 -0.29 10.83
CA ILE A 272 -15.75 -0.94 11.71
C ILE A 272 -15.99 -0.11 12.97
N LYS A 273 -14.92 0.34 13.65
CA LYS A 273 -15.04 1.19 14.85
C LYS A 273 -15.83 2.47 14.60
N LYS A 274 -15.71 3.04 13.40
CA LYS A 274 -16.40 4.27 12.99
C LYS A 274 -17.85 4.02 12.57
N GLU A 275 -18.09 2.99 11.76
CA GLU A 275 -19.34 2.84 10.99
C GLU A 275 -20.24 1.70 11.48
N ALA A 276 -19.68 0.74 12.23
CA ALA A 276 -20.40 -0.39 12.82
C ALA A 276 -19.89 -0.67 14.24
N PRO A 277 -19.94 0.30 15.19
CA PRO A 277 -19.30 0.19 16.50
C PRO A 277 -19.84 -0.95 17.38
N ASN A 278 -21.04 -1.45 17.08
CA ASN A 278 -21.66 -2.57 17.79
C ASN A 278 -21.26 -3.95 17.24
N LEU A 279 -20.57 -4.00 16.10
CA LEU A 279 -20.11 -5.25 15.50
C LEU A 279 -18.94 -5.82 16.30
N LYS A 280 -19.16 -6.97 16.94
CA LYS A 280 -18.09 -7.75 17.56
C LYS A 280 -17.39 -8.58 16.50
N TYR A 281 -16.16 -8.21 16.17
CA TYR A 281 -15.33 -8.97 15.24
C TYR A 281 -14.09 -9.56 15.91
N GLY A 282 -13.49 -10.55 15.25
CA GLY A 282 -12.13 -11.00 15.50
C GLY A 282 -11.30 -10.92 14.22
N ILE A 283 -9.98 -10.93 14.40
CA ILE A 283 -8.98 -10.95 13.34
C ILE A 283 -8.11 -12.17 13.59
N ASP A 284 -8.03 -13.06 12.60
CA ASP A 284 -7.25 -14.29 12.63
C ASP A 284 -6.33 -14.39 11.41
N PRO A 285 -5.32 -15.27 11.43
CA PRO A 285 -4.61 -15.67 10.23
C PRO A 285 -5.60 -16.12 9.13
N ILE A 286 -5.20 -15.95 7.87
CA ILE A 286 -5.93 -16.57 6.76
C ILE A 286 -6.04 -18.08 7.02
N PRO A 287 -7.23 -18.69 6.80
CA PRO A 287 -7.44 -20.11 7.07
C PRO A 287 -6.37 -20.97 6.41
N MET A 288 -5.81 -21.90 7.18
CA MET A 288 -4.73 -22.77 6.70
C MET A 288 -5.26 -23.78 5.68
N GLY A 289 -4.45 -24.06 4.66
CA GLY A 289 -4.55 -25.26 3.83
C GLY A 289 -3.62 -26.33 4.37
N THR A 290 -2.40 -26.37 3.84
CA THR A 290 -1.27 -27.19 4.32
C THR A 290 -0.21 -26.37 5.07
N THR A 291 -0.25 -25.04 4.95
CA THR A 291 0.67 -24.10 5.60
C THR A 291 -0.01 -22.76 5.86
N HIS A 292 0.60 -21.93 6.69
CA HIS A 292 0.20 -20.54 6.89
C HIS A 292 0.82 -19.62 5.84
N ALA A 293 0.03 -18.66 5.36
CA ALA A 293 0.49 -17.58 4.50
C ALA A 293 -0.41 -16.36 4.67
N THR A 294 0.15 -15.17 4.54
CA THR A 294 -0.60 -13.93 4.33
C THR A 294 -0.07 -13.19 3.11
N TYR A 295 -0.91 -12.36 2.51
CA TYR A 295 -0.48 -11.40 1.49
C TYR A 295 -0.12 -10.08 2.16
N ALA A 296 1.16 -9.73 2.11
CA ALA A 296 1.63 -8.43 2.49
C ALA A 296 1.75 -7.52 1.27
N VAL A 297 1.41 -6.25 1.49
CA VAL A 297 1.52 -5.18 0.50
C VAL A 297 2.40 -4.10 1.09
N THR A 298 3.31 -3.59 0.29
CA THR A 298 3.96 -2.31 0.53
C THR A 298 3.68 -1.37 -0.62
N ASP A 299 3.39 -0.13 -0.28
CA ASP A 299 3.52 0.98 -1.21
C ASP A 299 4.75 1.77 -0.82
N SER A 300 5.46 2.24 -1.83
CA SER A 300 6.71 2.96 -1.68
C SER A 300 6.56 4.37 -2.19
N ILE A 301 7.22 5.33 -1.54
CA ILE A 301 7.48 6.62 -2.17
C ILE A 301 8.83 6.58 -2.87
N VAL A 302 8.84 7.01 -4.14
CA VAL A 302 10.01 6.97 -5.03
C VAL A 302 10.41 8.37 -5.44
N MET A 303 11.68 8.53 -5.80
CA MET A 303 12.17 9.74 -6.47
C MET A 303 12.46 9.41 -7.93
N PHE A 304 12.00 10.25 -8.85
CA PHE A 304 12.29 10.05 -10.27
C PHE A 304 13.64 10.63 -10.66
N LYS A 305 14.36 9.90 -11.51
CA LYS A 305 15.73 10.22 -11.95
C LYS A 305 15.83 11.55 -12.68
N ASN A 306 14.78 11.97 -13.38
CA ASN A 306 14.72 13.22 -14.14
C ASN A 306 14.43 14.46 -13.26
N SER A 307 14.13 14.30 -11.97
CA SER A 307 13.91 15.42 -11.04
C SER A 307 15.07 16.40 -11.06
N LYS A 308 14.75 17.70 -11.13
CA LYS A 308 15.72 18.80 -11.09
C LYS A 308 15.94 19.37 -9.68
N VAL A 309 15.14 18.92 -8.71
CA VAL A 309 15.13 19.41 -7.32
C VAL A 309 15.40 18.29 -6.31
N LYS A 310 16.22 17.29 -6.68
CA LYS A 310 16.47 16.07 -5.88
C LYS A 310 16.87 16.34 -4.42
N LYS A 311 17.67 17.37 -4.16
CA LYS A 311 18.06 17.75 -2.80
C LYS A 311 16.86 18.17 -1.95
N SER A 312 15.96 18.98 -2.50
CA SER A 312 14.76 19.47 -1.83
C SER A 312 13.71 18.36 -1.73
N ALA A 313 13.57 17.53 -2.76
CA ALA A 313 12.74 16.33 -2.73
C ALA A 313 13.20 15.33 -1.65
N TRP A 314 14.51 15.09 -1.52
CA TRP A 314 15.05 14.21 -0.47
C TRP A 314 14.81 14.77 0.93
N LYS A 315 15.01 16.08 1.15
CA LYS A 315 14.70 16.69 2.45
C LYS A 315 13.22 16.50 2.83
N PHE A 316 12.31 16.60 1.88
CA PHE A 316 10.89 16.33 2.12
C PHE A 316 10.63 14.86 2.43
N LEU A 317 11.28 13.93 1.71
CA LEU A 317 11.24 12.49 2.04
C LEU A 317 11.75 12.21 3.46
N ASP A 318 12.92 12.72 3.83
CA ASP A 318 13.47 12.51 5.19
C ASP A 318 12.52 13.04 6.26
N TYR A 319 11.93 14.22 6.04
CA TYR A 319 10.90 14.78 6.91
C TYR A 319 9.68 13.86 7.05
N LEU A 320 9.12 13.36 5.93
CA LEU A 320 7.98 12.44 5.96
C LEU A 320 8.28 11.13 6.72
N PHE A 321 9.55 10.73 6.82
CA PHE A 321 10.01 9.57 7.57
C PHE A 321 10.53 9.89 8.98
N THR A 322 10.21 11.07 9.52
CA THR A 322 10.33 11.37 10.95
C THR A 322 9.13 10.82 11.74
N LYS A 323 9.28 10.67 13.06
CA LYS A 323 8.29 9.97 13.91
C LYS A 323 6.88 10.57 13.77
N GLU A 324 6.73 11.88 13.93
CA GLU A 324 5.41 12.53 13.97
C GLU A 324 4.64 12.40 12.64
N PRO A 325 5.18 12.79 11.46
CA PRO A 325 4.54 12.56 10.18
C PRO A 325 4.16 11.10 9.95
N ARG A 326 5.04 10.16 10.30
CA ARG A 326 4.81 8.73 10.13
C ARG A 326 3.69 8.19 11.01
N VAL A 327 3.70 8.50 12.31
CA VAL A 327 2.64 8.10 13.24
C VAL A 327 1.29 8.69 12.78
N GLU A 328 1.28 9.95 12.35
CA GLU A 328 0.07 10.61 11.85
C GLU A 328 -0.47 9.94 10.59
N PHE A 329 0.38 9.65 9.59
CA PHE A 329 -0.03 8.95 8.37
C PHE A 329 -0.64 7.59 8.68
N THR A 330 0.10 6.76 9.40
CA THR A 330 -0.28 5.38 9.68
C THR A 330 -1.56 5.29 10.52
N THR A 331 -1.75 6.23 11.46
CA THR A 331 -3.01 6.35 12.22
C THR A 331 -4.17 6.85 11.34
N THR A 332 -3.89 7.79 10.44
CA THR A 332 -4.89 8.40 9.55
C THR A 332 -5.44 7.37 8.56
N GLU A 333 -4.56 6.59 7.92
CA GLU A 333 -4.96 5.62 6.90
C GLU A 333 -5.25 4.22 7.47
N GLY A 334 -4.78 3.91 8.68
CA GLY A 334 -4.99 2.60 9.31
C GLY A 334 -4.10 1.50 8.73
N PHE A 335 -2.85 1.84 8.40
CA PHE A 335 -1.83 0.89 7.93
C PHE A 335 -1.01 0.31 9.08
N LEU A 336 -0.08 -0.60 8.74
CA LEU A 336 0.94 -1.07 9.67
C LEU A 336 2.11 -0.07 9.75
N PRO A 337 2.72 0.09 10.93
CA PRO A 337 3.99 0.79 11.08
C PRO A 337 5.05 0.28 10.10
N THR A 338 5.72 1.18 9.39
CA THR A 338 6.83 0.85 8.46
C THR A 338 8.20 1.14 9.07
N THR A 339 8.24 1.96 10.12
CA THR A 339 9.45 2.31 10.87
C THR A 339 9.41 1.80 12.32
N LYS A 340 10.58 1.62 12.92
CA LYS A 340 10.75 1.26 14.34
C LYS A 340 10.14 2.32 15.26
N ALA A 341 10.30 3.59 14.93
CA ALA A 341 9.77 4.71 15.71
C ALA A 341 8.24 4.68 15.77
N GLU A 342 7.56 4.44 14.63
CA GLU A 342 6.12 4.19 14.61
C GLU A 342 5.75 2.97 15.44
N SER A 343 6.43 1.84 15.25
CA SER A 343 6.06 0.58 15.93
C SER A 343 6.12 0.67 17.46
N SER A 344 6.91 1.60 18.00
CA SER A 344 7.03 1.86 19.43
C SER A 344 5.97 2.82 19.98
N ASP A 345 5.18 3.46 19.12
CA ASP A 345 4.20 4.45 19.52
C ASP A 345 2.96 3.80 20.14
N PRO A 346 2.43 4.32 21.26
CA PRO A 346 1.23 3.77 21.90
C PRO A 346 0.02 3.64 20.99
N ALA A 347 -0.09 4.45 19.93
CA ALA A 347 -1.16 4.38 18.94
C ALA A 347 -1.28 2.99 18.26
N PHE A 348 -0.20 2.21 18.23
CA PHE A 348 -0.12 0.92 17.53
C PHE A 348 -0.04 -0.30 18.46
N ASN A 349 -0.32 -0.10 19.77
CA ASN A 349 -0.31 -1.16 20.78
C ASN A 349 -1.67 -1.88 20.93
N ASP A 350 -2.65 -1.55 20.11
CA ASP A 350 -3.99 -2.12 20.17
C ASP A 350 -4.03 -3.57 19.65
N PRO A 351 -5.05 -4.36 20.02
CA PRO A 351 -5.16 -5.76 19.63
C PRO A 351 -5.21 -5.98 18.11
N ASP A 352 -5.82 -5.08 17.33
CA ASP A 352 -5.96 -5.27 15.89
C ASP A 352 -4.59 -5.14 15.21
N THR A 353 -3.83 -4.10 15.55
CA THR A 353 -2.47 -3.92 15.01
C THR A 353 -1.57 -5.10 15.36
N LYS A 354 -1.63 -5.59 16.62
CA LYS A 354 -0.87 -6.76 17.06
C LYS A 354 -1.24 -8.02 16.29
N ALA A 355 -2.53 -8.23 15.99
CA ALA A 355 -2.98 -9.38 15.21
C ALA A 355 -2.35 -9.41 13.82
N PHE A 356 -2.27 -8.25 13.13
CA PHE A 356 -1.62 -8.18 11.81
C PHE A 356 -0.10 -8.28 11.87
N VAL A 357 0.55 -7.66 12.87
CA VAL A 357 2.01 -7.76 13.04
C VAL A 357 2.43 -9.23 13.23
N ALA A 358 1.62 -10.02 13.95
CA ALA A 358 1.88 -11.44 14.13
C ALA A 358 1.83 -12.27 12.83
N LEU A 359 1.24 -11.75 11.75
CA LEU A 359 1.18 -12.45 10.45
C LEU A 359 2.45 -12.28 9.61
N LEU A 360 3.23 -11.24 9.88
CA LEU A 360 4.40 -10.86 9.07
C LEU A 360 5.46 -11.96 8.89
N PRO A 361 5.73 -12.86 9.86
CA PRO A 361 6.64 -13.98 9.64
C PRO A 361 6.20 -14.95 8.52
N THR A 362 4.91 -14.96 8.17
CA THR A 362 4.32 -15.79 7.10
C THR A 362 3.93 -14.96 5.87
N ALA A 363 4.36 -13.70 5.83
CA ALA A 363 4.02 -12.78 4.77
C ALA A 363 4.69 -13.14 3.46
N ARG A 364 3.92 -13.03 2.39
CA ARG A 364 4.34 -13.18 1.01
C ARG A 364 3.92 -11.92 0.27
N PHE A 365 4.77 -11.46 -0.63
CA PHE A 365 4.54 -10.28 -1.46
C PHE A 365 4.23 -10.70 -2.90
N ALA A 366 3.72 -9.77 -3.70
CA ALA A 366 3.73 -9.92 -5.15
C ALA A 366 5.14 -10.26 -5.64
N PRO A 367 5.32 -11.28 -6.50
CA PRO A 367 6.56 -11.51 -7.22
C PRO A 367 7.09 -10.23 -7.90
N THR A 368 8.33 -9.89 -7.62
CA THR A 368 9.04 -8.79 -8.28
C THR A 368 9.59 -9.29 -9.63
N VAL A 369 8.71 -9.34 -10.64
CA VAL A 369 9.01 -9.78 -12.01
C VAL A 369 8.41 -8.82 -13.03
N THR A 370 9.00 -8.71 -14.22
CA THR A 370 8.39 -7.93 -15.31
C THR A 370 7.15 -8.64 -15.84
N GLY A 371 6.14 -7.87 -16.24
CA GLY A 371 4.87 -8.44 -16.67
C GLY A 371 3.98 -8.92 -15.50
N TRP A 372 4.28 -8.50 -14.27
CA TRP A 372 3.48 -8.86 -13.09
C TRP A 372 2.03 -8.41 -13.22
N GLU A 373 1.75 -7.18 -13.67
CA GLU A 373 0.36 -6.70 -13.79
C GLU A 373 -0.43 -7.49 -14.84
N ASP A 374 0.19 -7.83 -15.97
CA ASP A 374 -0.44 -8.71 -16.97
C ASP A 374 -0.69 -10.11 -16.41
N THR A 375 0.24 -10.63 -15.59
CA THR A 375 0.09 -11.91 -14.89
C THR A 375 -1.08 -11.86 -13.91
N ALA A 376 -1.16 -10.83 -13.08
CA ALA A 376 -2.25 -10.61 -12.12
C ALA A 376 -3.60 -10.44 -12.84
N LYS A 377 -3.61 -9.75 -13.98
CA LYS A 377 -4.79 -9.62 -14.84
C LYS A 377 -5.22 -10.96 -15.43
N ALA A 378 -4.29 -11.77 -15.94
CA ALA A 378 -4.61 -13.10 -16.46
C ALA A 378 -5.22 -14.01 -15.38
N VAL A 379 -4.71 -13.94 -14.14
CA VAL A 379 -5.28 -14.64 -12.99
C VAL A 379 -6.68 -14.10 -12.66
N THR A 380 -6.88 -12.78 -12.63
CA THR A 380 -8.18 -12.16 -12.40
C THR A 380 -9.22 -12.64 -13.41
N ASP A 381 -8.90 -12.56 -14.69
CA ASP A 381 -9.79 -12.96 -15.78
C ASP A 381 -10.13 -14.46 -15.71
N ALA A 382 -9.15 -15.32 -15.38
CA ALA A 382 -9.38 -16.74 -15.15
C ALA A 382 -10.30 -17.01 -13.96
N MET A 383 -10.08 -16.35 -12.82
CA MET A 383 -10.90 -16.51 -11.63
C MET A 383 -12.33 -16.03 -11.85
N GLN A 384 -12.53 -14.92 -12.57
CA GLN A 384 -13.87 -14.48 -12.97
C GLN A 384 -14.58 -15.50 -13.87
N SER A 385 -13.87 -16.06 -14.85
CA SER A 385 -14.42 -17.10 -15.73
C SER A 385 -14.84 -18.34 -14.92
N ILE A 386 -14.03 -18.74 -13.94
CA ILE A 386 -14.33 -19.84 -13.02
C ILE A 386 -15.55 -19.50 -12.16
N TYR A 387 -15.60 -18.32 -11.54
CA TYR A 387 -16.72 -17.89 -10.68
C TYR A 387 -18.05 -17.84 -11.45
N LEU A 388 -18.02 -17.42 -12.71
CA LEU A 388 -19.19 -17.40 -13.60
C LEU A 388 -19.56 -18.79 -14.15
N GLY A 389 -18.78 -19.84 -13.86
CA GLY A 389 -19.01 -21.19 -14.39
C GLY A 389 -18.72 -21.32 -15.89
N LYS A 390 -18.00 -20.36 -16.50
CA LYS A 390 -17.65 -20.35 -17.92
C LYS A 390 -16.49 -21.30 -18.25
N ALA A 391 -15.67 -21.65 -17.27
CA ALA A 391 -14.55 -22.57 -17.43
C ALA A 391 -14.30 -23.39 -16.16
N LYS A 392 -13.74 -24.60 -16.34
CA LYS A 392 -13.26 -25.42 -15.22
C LYS A 392 -11.98 -24.81 -14.65
N PRO A 393 -11.71 -24.98 -13.34
CA PRO A 393 -10.51 -24.42 -12.70
C PRO A 393 -9.19 -24.73 -13.42
N ALA A 394 -8.94 -26.01 -13.75
CA ALA A 394 -7.69 -26.40 -14.40
C ALA A 394 -7.53 -25.77 -15.80
N ASP A 395 -8.59 -25.78 -16.61
CA ASP A 395 -8.55 -25.26 -17.98
C ASP A 395 -8.31 -23.74 -18.00
N ALA A 396 -9.02 -23.00 -17.13
CA ALA A 396 -8.86 -21.55 -17.00
C ALA A 396 -7.47 -21.16 -16.50
N LEU A 397 -6.95 -21.84 -15.48
CA LEU A 397 -5.61 -21.56 -14.94
C LEU A 397 -4.51 -21.92 -15.96
N ASN A 398 -4.66 -22.99 -16.74
CA ASN A 398 -3.70 -23.34 -17.80
C ASN A 398 -3.69 -22.27 -18.91
N ALA A 399 -4.86 -21.78 -19.33
CA ALA A 399 -4.95 -20.72 -20.32
C ALA A 399 -4.31 -19.42 -19.80
N ALA A 400 -4.60 -19.03 -18.56
CA ALA A 400 -3.99 -17.86 -17.93
C ALA A 400 -2.48 -18.01 -17.76
N ALA A 401 -1.98 -19.19 -17.39
CA ALA A 401 -0.54 -19.44 -17.26
C ALA A 401 0.18 -19.31 -18.60
N ALA A 402 -0.43 -19.78 -19.70
CA ALA A 402 0.11 -19.59 -21.04
C ALA A 402 0.15 -18.11 -21.46
N GLN A 403 -0.82 -17.29 -21.04
CA GLN A 403 -0.80 -15.85 -21.27
C GLN A 403 0.26 -15.15 -20.40
N ALA A 404 0.30 -15.46 -19.10
CA ALA A 404 1.24 -14.89 -18.15
C ALA A 404 2.69 -15.18 -18.56
N ASN A 405 3.00 -16.40 -19.03
CA ASN A 405 4.35 -16.75 -19.50
C ASN A 405 4.83 -15.81 -20.62
N LYS A 406 3.96 -15.40 -21.55
CA LYS A 406 4.34 -14.44 -22.60
C LYS A 406 4.76 -13.09 -22.01
N SER A 407 4.00 -12.59 -21.03
CA SER A 407 4.32 -11.32 -20.35
C SER A 407 5.58 -11.43 -19.47
N LEU A 408 5.85 -12.63 -18.93
CA LEU A 408 7.07 -12.94 -18.18
C LEU A 408 8.30 -13.16 -19.09
N GLY A 409 8.11 -13.21 -20.42
CA GLY A 409 9.18 -13.38 -21.41
C GLY A 409 9.50 -14.85 -21.76
N HIS A 410 8.51 -15.74 -21.67
CA HIS A 410 8.64 -17.20 -21.85
C HIS A 410 7.71 -17.79 -22.91
#